data_AF-A0A1B1SPN0-F1
#
_entry.id   AF-A0A1B1SPN0-F1
#
_cell.length_a   1.000
_cell.length_b   1.000
_cell.length_c   1.000
_cell.angle_alpha   90.00
_cell.angle_beta   90.00
_cell.angle_gamma   90.00
#
_symmetry.space_group_name_H-M   'P 1'
#
loop_
_entity.id
_entity.type
_entity.pdbx_description
1 polymer ?
#
loop_
_entity_poly.entity_id
_entity_poly.type
_entity_poly.pdbx_seq_one_letter_code
_entity_poly.pdbx_strand_id
1 'polypeptide(L)' 'HLYEQCRDFLIQVQNIAKERGEKCPTKVTNQVFRFAKKA' A
#
# COMPACT_ATOMS: atom_id res chain seq x y z
N HIS A 1 -2.40 6.99 15.00
CA HIS A 1 -2.16 7.86 13.84
C HIS A 1 -1.24 7.26 12.77
N LEU A 2 0.09 7.16 12.97
CA LEU A 2 1.01 6.69 11.90
C LEU A 2 0.70 5.27 11.40
N TYR A 3 0.36 4.35 12.31
CA TYR A 3 -0.03 2.98 11.95
C TYR A 3 -1.36 2.90 11.18
N GLU A 4 -2.29 3.82 11.46
CA GLU A 4 -3.57 3.90 10.74
C GLU A 4 -3.33 4.43 9.32
N GLN A 5 -2.48 5.44 9.16
CA GLN A 5 -2.05 5.93 7.83
C GLN A 5 -1.37 4.84 7.01
N CYS A 6 -0.49 4.04 7.62
CA CYS A 6 0.12 2.88 6.96
C CYS A 6 -0.91 1.83 6.50
N ARG A 7 -2.02 1.67 7.23
CA ARG A 7 -3.13 0.80 6.83
C ARG A 7 -3.85 1.34 5.61
N ASP A 8 -4.10 2.64 5.55
CA ASP A 8 -4.75 3.28 4.41
C ASP A 8 -3.88 3.23 3.15
N PHE A 9 -2.57 3.47 3.28
CA PHE A 9 -1.63 3.28 2.18
C PHE A 9 -1.56 1.83 1.72
N LEU A 10 -1.62 0.86 2.63
CA LEU A 10 -1.68 -0.56 2.26
C LEU A 10 -2.92 -0.86 1.43
N ILE A 11 -4.10 -0.34 1.80
CA ILE A 11 -5.35 -0.52 1.04
C ILE A 11 -5.23 0.08 -0.37
N GLN A 12 -4.67 1.28 -0.50
CA GLN A 12 -4.46 1.91 -1.81
C GLN A 12 -3.54 1.07 -2.71
N VAL A 13 -2.40 0.61 -2.17
CA VAL A 13 -1.46 -0.25 -2.89
C VAL A 13 -2.12 -1.59 -3.29
N GLN A 14 -2.95 -2.16 -2.41
CA GLN A 14 -3.70 -3.37 -2.72
C GLN A 14 -4.69 -3.17 -3.87
N ASN A 15 -5.41 -2.05 -3.90
CA ASN A 15 -6.37 -1.74 -4.97
C ASN A 15 -5.65 -1.58 -6.31
N ILE A 16 -4.53 -0.85 -6.34
CA ILE A 16 -3.69 -0.67 -7.54
C ILE A 16 -3.15 -2.02 -8.03
N ALA A 17 -2.64 -2.87 -7.12
CA ALA A 17 -2.10 -4.17 -7.50
C ALA A 17 -3.18 -5.08 -8.10
N LYS A 18 -4.40 -5.07 -7.54
CA LYS A 18 -5.55 -5.82 -8.08
C LYS A 18 -5.96 -5.33 -9.47
N GLU A 19 -6.06 -4.02 -9.67
CA GLU A 19 -6.42 -3.41 -10.96
C GLU A 19 -5.41 -3.78 -12.06
N ARG A 20 -4.13 -3.87 -11.71
CA ARG A 20 -3.04 -4.21 -12.64
C ARG A 20 -2.77 -5.70 -12.81
N GLY A 21 -3.45 -6.57 -12.05
CA GLY A 21 -3.15 -8.00 -12.02
C GLY A 21 -1.78 -8.34 -11.41
N GLU A 22 -1.21 -7.43 -10.61
CA GLU A 22 0.06 -7.63 -9.91
C GLU A 22 -0.15 -8.38 -8.58
N LYS A 23 0.93 -8.92 -8.01
CA LYS A 23 0.89 -9.59 -6.69
C LYS A 23 0.46 -8.59 -5.61
N CYS A 24 -0.75 -8.80 -5.06
CA CYS A 24 -1.32 -7.97 -4.01
C CYS A 24 -0.61 -8.21 -2.65
N PRO A 25 -0.09 -7.16 -1.97
CA PRO A 25 0.54 -7.31 -0.66
C PRO A 25 -0.50 -7.55 0.45
N THR A 26 -0.20 -8.39 1.44
CA THR A 26 -1.08 -8.68 2.59
C THR A 26 -0.59 -8.08 3.91
N LYS A 27 0.62 -7.50 3.91
CA LYS A 27 1.24 -6.80 5.03
C LYS A 27 1.82 -5.48 4.54
N VAL A 28 2.09 -4.56 5.46
CA VAL A 28 2.86 -3.35 5.14
C VAL A 28 4.26 -3.78 4.67
N THR A 29 4.63 -3.40 3.45
CA THR A 29 5.95 -3.66 2.87
C THR A 29 6.67 -2.35 2.54
N ASN A 30 7.94 -2.41 2.15
CA ASN A 30 8.68 -1.23 1.69
C ASN A 30 8.03 -0.52 0.50
N GLN A 31 7.21 -1.22 -0.31
CA GLN A 31 6.44 -0.61 -1.38
C GLN A 31 5.39 0.37 -0.82
N VAL A 32 4.76 0.04 0.30
CA VAL A 32 3.78 0.91 0.99
C VAL A 32 4.46 2.19 1.48
N PHE A 33 5.65 2.09 2.08
CA PHE A 33 6.41 3.27 2.49
C PHE A 33 6.89 4.13 1.31
N ARG A 34 7.32 3.50 0.20
CA ARG A 34 7.68 4.21 -1.03
C ARG A 34 6.49 4.91 -1.67
N PHE A 35 5.31 4.30 -1.59
CA PHE A 35 4.06 4.89 -2.05
C PHE A 35 3.67 6.10 -1.18
N ALA A 36 3.71 5.95 0.14
CA ALA A 36 3.45 7.02 1.10
C ALA A 36 4.39 8.23 0.95
N LYS A 37 5.66 8.02 0.57
CA LYS A 37 6.61 9.12 0.30
C LYS A 37 6.28 9.90 -0.98
N LYS A 38 5.58 9.28 -1.93
CA LYS A 38 5.24 9.88 -3.23
C LYS A 38 3.84 10.51 -3.25
N ALA A 39 2.97 10.11 -2.33
CA ALA A 39 1.67 10.73 -2.06
C ALA A 39 1.87 12.00 -1.21
#